data_AF-A0A924N9N8-F1
#
_entry.id   AF-A0A924N9N8-F1
#
_cell.length_a   1.000
_cell.length_b   1.000
_cell.length_c   1.000
_cell.angle_alpha   90.00
_cell.angle_beta   90.00
_cell.angle_gamma   90.00
#
_symmetry.space_group_name_H-M   'P 1'
#
loop_
_entity.id
_entity.type
_entity.pdbx_description
1 polymer ?
#
loop_
_entity_poly.entity_id
_entity_poly.type
_entity_poly.pdbx_seq_one_letter_code
_entity_poly.pdbx_strand_id
1 'polypeptide(L)'
;MGGAVAVILIKERQIVDAFQRAGATSPDRAVLPSDLNVHDGRVAWRRLRSHAVLRESGEGSGLFWLDVDVWKAVHRARRRAAVALLLAIIAFAVVSGVFVSNP
;
A
#
# COMPACT_ATOMS: atom_id res chain seq x y z
N MET A 1 17.69 -1.36 6.56
CA MET A 1 16.40 -0.63 6.48
C MET A 1 15.34 -1.29 5.58
N GLY A 2 15.68 -2.11 4.58
CA GLY A 2 14.70 -2.77 3.69
C GLY A 2 13.72 -3.75 4.38
N GLY A 3 14.15 -4.45 5.44
CA GLY A 3 13.29 -5.41 6.15
C GLY A 3 12.06 -4.78 6.82
N ALA A 4 12.21 -3.60 7.43
CA ALA A 4 11.10 -2.88 8.06
C ALA A 4 10.03 -2.45 7.04
N VAL A 5 10.45 -2.06 5.83
CA VAL A 5 9.53 -1.71 4.74
C VAL A 5 8.74 -2.93 4.27
N ALA A 6 9.39 -4.08 4.13
CA ALA A 6 8.72 -5.33 3.75
C ALA A 6 7.65 -5.75 4.77
N VAL A 7 7.94 -5.64 6.08
CA VAL A 7 6.96 -5.94 7.13
C VAL A 7 5.74 -5.03 7.05
N ILE A 8 5.93 -3.72 6.82
CA ILE A 8 4.82 -2.78 6.66
C ILE A 8 3.95 -3.15 5.47
N LEU A 9 4.54 -3.49 4.32
CA LEU A 9 3.79 -3.89 3.12
C LEU A 9 2.98 -5.18 3.34
N ILE A 10 3.55 -6.16 4.04
CA ILE A 10 2.84 -7.39 4.42
C ILE A 10 1.66 -7.04 5.33
N LYS A 11 1.85 -6.14 6.30
CA LYS A 11 0.77 -5.71 7.21
C LYS A 11 -0.32 -4.92 6.50
N GLU A 12 0.02 -4.03 5.57
CA GLU A 12 -0.96 -3.34 4.73
C GLU A 12 -1.83 -4.36 3.97
N ARG A 13 -1.20 -5.36 3.34
CA ARG A 13 -1.91 -6.41 2.62
C ARG A 13 -2.80 -7.25 3.53
N GLN A 14 -2.32 -7.64 4.71
CA GLN A 14 -3.12 -8.37 5.69
C GLN A 14 -4.38 -7.62 6.11
N ILE A 15 -4.27 -6.30 6.32
CA ILE A 15 -5.42 -5.45 6.65
C ILE A 15 -6.39 -5.41 5.46
N VAL A 16 -5.90 -5.12 4.26
CA VAL A 16 -6.74 -5.08 3.04
C VAL A 16 -7.47 -6.40 2.81
N ASP A 17 -6.77 -7.53 2.94
CA ASP A 17 -7.35 -8.87 2.78
C ASP A 17 -8.39 -9.19 3.85
N ALA A 18 -8.27 -8.63 5.07
CA ALA A 18 -9.29 -8.77 6.10
C ALA A 18 -10.57 -7.99 5.74
N PHE A 19 -10.46 -6.74 5.30
CA PHE A 19 -11.60 -5.93 4.85
C PHE A 19 -12.28 -6.53 3.61
N GLN A 20 -11.50 -7.04 2.64
CA GLN A 20 -12.06 -7.72 1.46
C GLN A 20 -12.84 -8.97 1.84
N ARG A 21 -12.29 -9.83 2.71
CA ARG A 21 -12.98 -11.04 3.18
C ARG A 21 -14.25 -10.75 3.95
N ALA A 22 -14.28 -9.63 4.68
CA ALA A 22 -15.47 -9.14 5.37
C ALA A 22 -16.50 -8.48 4.43
N GLY A 23 -16.16 -8.28 3.14
CA GLY A 23 -17.03 -7.60 2.18
C GLY A 23 -17.14 -6.09 2.42
N ALA A 24 -16.35 -5.53 3.34
CA ALA A 24 -16.34 -4.12 3.73
C ALA A 24 -15.63 -3.26 2.68
N THR A 25 -16.24 -3.19 1.49
CA THR A 25 -15.69 -2.57 0.27
C THR A 25 -16.52 -1.40 -0.23
N SER A 26 -17.55 -1.04 0.52
CA SER A 26 -18.45 0.08 0.24
C SER A 26 -18.90 0.71 1.57
N PRO A 27 -19.33 1.98 1.57
CA PRO A 27 -19.74 2.67 2.79
C PRO A 27 -20.87 1.96 3.56
N ASP A 28 -21.86 1.44 2.85
CA ASP A 28 -22.99 0.69 3.40
C ASP A 28 -22.59 -0.63 4.08
N ARG A 29 -21.38 -1.12 3.80
CA ARG A 29 -20.80 -2.35 4.38
C ARG A 29 -19.62 -2.07 5.29
N ALA A 30 -19.47 -0.84 5.76
CA ALA A 30 -18.38 -0.49 6.66
C ALA A 30 -18.47 -1.26 7.98
N VAL A 31 -17.32 -1.63 8.53
CA VAL A 31 -17.22 -2.46 9.73
C VAL A 31 -16.21 -1.85 10.70
N LEU A 32 -16.31 -2.23 11.98
CA LEU A 32 -15.32 -1.85 12.98
C LEU A 32 -14.01 -2.63 12.73
N PRO A 33 -12.84 -1.98 12.75
CA PRO A 33 -11.56 -2.66 12.54
C PRO A 33 -11.29 -3.73 13.60
N SER A 34 -11.78 -3.51 14.83
CA SER A 34 -11.71 -4.46 15.93
C SER A 34 -12.39 -5.79 15.61
N ASP A 35 -13.50 -5.77 14.86
CA ASP A 35 -14.24 -6.97 14.48
C ASP A 35 -13.43 -7.84 13.49
N LEU A 36 -12.49 -7.20 12.78
CA LEU A 36 -11.54 -7.86 11.88
C LEU A 36 -10.21 -8.18 12.55
N ASN A 37 -10.09 -7.96 13.86
CA ASN A 37 -8.85 -8.04 14.62
C ASN A 37 -7.72 -7.14 14.06
N VAL A 38 -8.11 -6.05 13.39
CA VAL A 38 -7.20 -5.05 12.83
C VAL A 38 -6.93 -3.97 13.87
N HIS A 39 -5.64 -3.73 14.12
CA HIS A 39 -5.20 -2.73 15.08
C HIS A 39 -4.93 -1.38 14.37
N ASP A 40 -5.70 -0.36 14.73
CA ASP A 40 -5.68 0.98 14.15
C ASP A 40 -4.48 1.86 14.60
N GLY A 41 -3.83 1.52 15.70
CA GLY A 41 -2.64 2.24 16.19
C GLY A 41 -1.36 2.03 15.38
N ARG A 42 -1.34 1.12 14.40
CA ARG A 42 -0.11 0.71 13.70
C ARG A 42 0.19 1.55 12.45
N VAL A 43 1.48 1.62 12.07
CA VAL A 43 1.96 2.38 10.91
C VAL A 43 1.26 1.99 9.60
N ALA A 44 0.99 0.70 9.39
CA ALA A 44 0.29 0.21 8.19
C ALA A 44 -1.13 0.78 8.08
N TRP A 45 -1.88 0.83 9.19
CA TRP A 45 -3.21 1.44 9.23
C TRP A 45 -3.16 2.92 8.84
N ARG A 46 -2.25 3.67 9.46
CA ARG A 46 -2.07 5.10 9.18
C ARG A 46 -1.74 5.37 7.71
N ARG A 47 -0.90 4.53 7.10
CA ARG A 47 -0.58 4.62 5.67
C ARG A 47 -1.77 4.33 4.77
N LEU A 48 -2.57 3.31 5.08
CA LEU A 48 -3.77 3.02 4.30
C LEU A 48 -4.76 4.18 4.38
N ARG A 49 -4.94 4.79 5.56
CA ARG A 49 -5.75 6.01 5.72
C ARG A 49 -5.17 7.21 4.98
N SER A 50 -3.86 7.44 5.03
CA SER A 50 -3.24 8.60 4.37
C SER A 50 -3.37 8.57 2.85
N HIS A 51 -3.48 7.37 2.26
CA HIS A 51 -3.71 7.19 0.83
C HIS A 51 -5.21 7.05 0.48
N ALA A 52 -6.11 7.28 1.44
CA ALA A 52 -7.55 7.07 1.29
C ALA A 52 -7.97 5.64 0.86
N VAL A 53 -7.13 4.63 1.17
CA VAL A 53 -7.45 3.22 0.92
C VAL A 53 -8.47 2.70 1.93
N LEU A 54 -8.32 3.10 3.20
CA LEU A 54 -9.33 2.86 4.23
C LEU A 54 -10.04 4.17 4.53
N ARG A 55 -11.36 4.18 4.37
CA ARG A 55 -12.21 5.36 4.52
C ARG A 55 -13.23 5.11 5.60
N GLU A 56 -13.51 6.15 6.38
CA GLU A 56 -14.57 6.10 7.38
C GLU A 56 -15.92 6.31 6.69
N SER A 57 -16.97 5.59 7.12
CA SER A 57 -18.31 5.69 6.52
C SER A 57 -19.10 6.92 6.98
N GLY A 58 -18.53 7.70 7.90
CA GLY A 58 -19.10 8.91 8.48
C GLY A 58 -18.16 9.41 9.56
N GLU A 59 -18.12 10.72 9.78
CA GLU A 59 -17.21 11.32 10.75
C GLU A 59 -17.53 10.84 12.17
N GLY A 60 -16.55 10.21 12.83
CA GLY A 60 -16.70 9.68 14.19
C GLY A 60 -17.52 8.39 14.30
N SER A 61 -17.88 7.76 13.18
CA SER A 61 -18.59 6.47 13.19
C SER A 61 -17.69 5.32 13.65
N GLY A 62 -16.37 5.44 13.46
CA GLY A 62 -15.43 4.34 13.71
C GLY A 62 -15.57 3.16 12.74
N LEU A 63 -16.51 3.24 11.79
CA LEU A 63 -16.76 2.24 10.78
C LEU A 63 -15.91 2.53 9.55
N PHE A 64 -15.11 1.55 9.14
CA PHE A 64 -14.23 1.68 7.99
C PHE A 64 -14.64 0.76 6.86
N TRP A 65 -14.40 1.22 5.65
CA TRP A 65 -14.53 0.43 4.43
C TRP A 65 -13.28 0.61 3.57
N LEU A 66 -13.02 -0.40 2.76
CA LEU A 66 -11.91 -0.48 1.83
C LEU A 66 -12.32 0.09 0.47
N ASP A 67 -11.62 1.14 0.04
CA ASP A 67 -11.69 1.63 -1.33
C ASP A 67 -10.77 0.79 -2.23
N VAL A 68 -11.39 -0.19 -2.90
CA VAL A 68 -10.67 -1.17 -3.73
C VAL A 68 -9.99 -0.51 -4.93
N ASP A 69 -10.57 0.57 -5.47
CA ASP A 69 -10.02 1.25 -6.63
C ASP A 69 -8.81 2.10 -6.26
N VAL A 70 -8.87 2.78 -5.12
CA VAL A 70 -7.71 3.48 -4.55
C VAL A 70 -6.59 2.49 -4.21
N TRP A 71 -6.90 1.34 -3.60
CA TRP A 71 -5.89 0.30 -3.34
C TRP A 71 -5.19 -0.18 -4.62
N LYS A 72 -5.96 -0.45 -5.67
CA LYS A 72 -5.41 -0.84 -6.99
C LYS A 72 -4.56 0.28 -7.58
N ALA A 73 -4.96 1.54 -7.45
CA ALA A 73 -4.20 2.68 -7.95
C ALA A 73 -2.86 2.81 -7.22
N VAL A 74 -2.84 2.73 -5.88
CA VAL A 74 -1.63 2.75 -5.06
C VAL A 74 -0.69 1.61 -5.44
N HIS A 75 -1.21 0.39 -5.58
CA HIS A 75 -0.40 -0.77 -5.95
C HIS A 75 0.22 -0.61 -7.36
N ARG A 76 -0.54 -0.09 -8.33
CA ARG A 76 -0.03 0.22 -9.68
C ARG A 76 1.07 1.28 -9.64
N ALA A 77 0.86 2.37 -8.91
CA ALA A 77 1.85 3.44 -8.79
C ALA A 77 3.16 2.94 -8.18
N ARG A 78 3.09 2.13 -7.10
CA ARG A 78 4.27 1.50 -6.49
C ARG A 78 4.99 0.57 -7.46
N ARG A 79 4.26 -0.25 -8.21
CA ARG A 79 4.85 -1.13 -9.23
C ARG A 79 5.56 -0.32 -10.33
N ARG A 80 4.95 0.75 -10.81
CA ARG A 80 5.55 1.65 -11.80
C ARG A 80 6.83 2.30 -11.27
N ALA A 81 6.82 2.78 -10.03
CA ALA A 81 8.01 3.36 -9.40
C ALA A 81 9.15 2.34 -9.26
N ALA A 82 8.85 1.10 -8.87
CA ALA A 82 9.85 0.04 -8.79
C ALA A 82 10.46 -0.30 -10.16
N VAL A 83 9.63 -0.38 -11.20
CA VAL A 83 10.10 -0.60 -12.59
C VAL A 83 10.94 0.57 -13.06
N ALA A 84 10.51 1.82 -12.83
CA ALA A 84 11.27 3.00 -13.21
C ALA A 84 12.63 3.07 -12.51
N LEU A 85 12.69 2.74 -11.22
CA LEU A 85 13.95 2.66 -10.47
C LEU A 85 14.88 1.58 -11.04
N LEU A 86 14.35 0.40 -11.35
CA LEU A 86 15.12 -0.68 -11.96
C LEU A 86 15.69 -0.28 -13.33
N LEU A 87 14.88 0.37 -14.17
CA LEU A 87 15.32 0.90 -15.46
C LEU A 87 16.41 1.98 -15.29
N ALA A 88 16.28 2.86 -14.30
CA ALA A 88 17.29 3.88 -14.00
C ALA A 88 18.62 3.24 -13.57
N ILE A 89 18.58 2.19 -12.74
CA ILE A 89 19.78 1.43 -12.34
C ILE A 89 20.44 0.77 -13.54
N ILE A 90 19.65 0.13 -14.42
CA ILE A 90 20.17 -0.50 -15.65
C ILE A 90 20.80 0.55 -16.57
N ALA A 91 20.12 1.67 -16.81
CA ALA A 91 20.64 2.75 -17.64
C ALA A 91 21.95 3.32 -17.08
N PHE A 92 22.03 3.53 -15.76
CA PHE A 92 23.24 3.98 -15.09
C PHE A 92 24.39 2.97 -15.22
N ALA A 93 24.11 1.68 -15.07
CA ALA A 93 25.10 0.61 -15.23
C ALA A 93 25.63 0.52 -16.67
N VAL A 94 24.76 0.69 -17.68
CA VAL A 94 25.16 0.71 -19.09
C VAL A 94 26.04 1.92 -19.38
N VAL A 95 25.65 3.13 -18.96
CA VAL A 95 26.43 4.34 -19.21
C VAL A 95 27.80 4.27 -18.52
N SER A 96 27.85 3.84 -17.26
CA SER A 96 29.11 3.71 -16.52
C SER A 96 30.00 2.58 -17.07
N GLY A 97 29.42 1.46 -17.49
CA GLY A 97 30.15 0.36 -18.14
C GLY A 97 30.73 0.75 -19.50
N VAL A 98 29.98 1.50 -20.33
CA VAL A 98 30.47 2.05 -21.61
C VAL A 98 31.59 3.07 -21.38
N PHE A 99 31.47 3.92 -20.36
CA PHE A 99 32.50 4.92 -20.02
C PHE A 99 33.80 4.27 -19.53
N VAL A 100 33.73 3.16 -18.78
CA VAL A 100 34.92 2.40 -18.33
C VAL A 100 35.57 1.62 -19.47
N SER A 101 34.79 1.19 -20.47
CA SER A 101 35.27 0.37 -21.58
C SER A 101 35.85 1.18 -22.75
N ASN A 102 35.73 2.51 -22.74
CA ASN A 102 36.23 3.40 -23.78
C ASN A 102 37.28 4.37 -23.18
N PRO A 103 38.56 3.96 -23.08
CA PRO A 103 39.65 4.85 -22.66
C PRO A 103 39.98 5.93 -23.70
#